data_AF-K1S2Q0-F1
#
_entry.id   AF-K1S2Q0-F1
#
_cell.length_a   1.000
_cell.length_b   1.000
_cell.length_c   1.000
_cell.angle_alpha   90.00
_cell.angle_beta   90.00
_cell.angle_gamma   90.00
#
_symmetry.space_group_name_H-M   'P 1'
#
loop_
_entity.id
_entity.type
_entity.pdbx_description
1 polymer ?
#
loop_
_entity_poly.entity_id
_entity_poly.type
_entity_poly.pdbx_seq_one_letter_code
_entity_poly.pdbx_strand_id
1 'polypeptide(L)'
;TAIIVSHDREFLDGLVDKVYEFGGGKVREHLGGIYDYLRAHNAENINQALANQSMASAGSPTANTSGSSVASGSTADSLASATSGKQSYAEHKEQQKKIRKAEKAVKECEAKIEKLEARKKEIDELLMKPENATNMELVTEYTELMKSLDEENERWMLLSEELEEVSK
;
A
#
# COMPACT_ATOMS: atom_id res chain seq x y z
N THR A 1 -13.73 -14.60 -18.10
CA THR A 1 -14.30 -13.89 -16.93
C THR A 1 -14.11 -14.77 -15.72
N ALA A 2 -13.28 -14.34 -14.77
CA ALA A 2 -13.06 -15.04 -13.50
C ALA A 2 -13.74 -14.25 -12.38
N ILE A 3 -14.25 -14.93 -11.37
CA ILE A 3 -14.87 -14.33 -10.18
C ILE A 3 -14.05 -14.81 -8.98
N ILE A 4 -13.55 -13.87 -8.20
CA ILE A 4 -12.69 -14.12 -7.05
C ILE A 4 -13.38 -13.56 -5.81
N VAL A 5 -13.44 -14.34 -4.74
CA VAL A 5 -13.98 -13.93 -3.45
C VAL A 5 -12.86 -14.12 -2.42
N SER A 6 -12.35 -13.01 -1.89
CA SER A 6 -11.33 -13.01 -0.85
C SER A 6 -11.69 -11.97 0.20
N HIS A 7 -11.32 -12.25 1.45
CA HIS A 7 -11.37 -11.26 2.53
C HIS A 7 -10.09 -10.42 2.59
N ASP A 8 -9.03 -10.88 1.93
CA ASP A 8 -7.76 -10.19 1.82
C ASP A 8 -7.85 -9.11 0.73
N ARG A 9 -7.65 -7.85 1.13
CA ARG A 9 -7.80 -6.67 0.28
C ARG A 9 -6.57 -6.44 -0.58
N GLU A 10 -5.39 -6.74 -0.06
CA GLU A 10 -4.13 -6.56 -0.80
C GLU A 10 -4.06 -7.55 -1.96
N PHE A 11 -4.53 -8.78 -1.74
CA PHE A 11 -4.63 -9.78 -2.79
C PHE A 11 -5.58 -9.38 -3.94
N LEU A 12 -6.66 -8.66 -3.61
CA LEU A 12 -7.62 -8.18 -4.62
C LEU A 12 -7.14 -6.91 -5.31
N ASP A 13 -6.19 -6.19 -4.73
CA ASP A 13 -5.69 -4.95 -5.29
C ASP A 13 -4.86 -5.21 -6.56
N GLY A 14 -5.16 -4.45 -7.62
CA GLY A 14 -4.55 -4.64 -8.95
C GLY A 14 -4.98 -5.89 -9.73
N LEU A 15 -5.73 -6.81 -9.11
CA LEU A 15 -6.19 -8.05 -9.77
C LEU A 15 -7.64 -7.96 -10.28
N VAL A 16 -8.44 -7.04 -9.73
CA VAL A 16 -9.85 -6.87 -10.09
C VAL A 16 -10.11 -5.48 -10.69
N ASP A 17 -10.77 -5.47 -11.85
CA ASP A 17 -11.23 -4.23 -12.50
C ASP A 17 -12.65 -3.81 -12.03
N LYS A 18 -13.36 -4.73 -11.37
CA LYS A 18 -14.76 -4.58 -10.95
C LYS A 18 -14.99 -5.19 -9.57
N VAL A 19 -15.66 -4.45 -8.69
CA VAL A 19 -16.02 -4.89 -7.35
C VAL A 19 -17.55 -4.93 -7.21
N TYR A 20 -18.07 -6.02 -6.67
CA TYR A 20 -19.50 -6.19 -6.39
C TYR A 20 -19.75 -6.16 -4.89
N GLU A 21 -20.57 -5.21 -4.44
CA GLU A 21 -21.02 -5.11 -3.05
C GLU A 21 -22.39 -5.75 -2.88
N PHE A 22 -22.53 -6.56 -1.84
CA PHE A 22 -23.79 -7.19 -1.44
C PHE A 22 -24.27 -6.55 -0.12
N GLY A 23 -25.30 -5.71 -0.20
CA GLY A 23 -25.82 -4.99 0.96
C GLY A 23 -27.32 -4.69 0.85
N GLY A 24 -28.07 -4.90 1.93
CA GLY A 24 -29.50 -4.58 1.99
C GLY A 24 -30.39 -5.31 0.96
N GLY A 25 -29.99 -6.50 0.52
CA GLY A 25 -30.70 -7.29 -0.50
C GLY A 25 -30.54 -6.76 -1.94
N LYS A 26 -29.62 -5.82 -2.17
CA LYS A 26 -29.29 -5.28 -3.49
C LYS A 26 -27.81 -5.52 -3.80
N VAL A 27 -27.50 -5.69 -5.08
CA VAL A 27 -26.13 -5.81 -5.59
C VAL A 27 -25.76 -4.48 -6.24
N ARG A 28 -24.65 -3.88 -5.81
CA ARG A 28 -24.09 -2.66 -6.41
C ARG A 28 -22.77 -3.00 -7.09
N GLU A 29 -22.64 -2.58 -8.36
CA GLU A 29 -21.40 -2.69 -9.13
C GLU A 29 -20.62 -1.39 -8.98
N HIS A 30 -19.36 -1.51 -8.53
CA HIS A 30 -18.42 -0.40 -8.45
C HIS A 30 -17.33 -0.60 -9.50
N LEU A 31 -17.13 0.41 -10.36
CA LEU A 31 -16.03 0.44 -11.32
C LEU A 31 -14.79 1.00 -10.62
N GLY A 32 -13.73 0.20 -10.57
CA GLY A 32 -12.51 0.53 -9.84
C GLY A 32 -12.04 -0.62 -8.94
N GLY A 33 -10.81 -0.50 -8.44
CA GLY A 33 -10.22 -1.48 -7.53
C GLY A 33 -10.85 -1.45 -6.12
N ILE A 34 -10.38 -2.34 -5.24
CA ILE A 34 -10.91 -2.48 -3.88
C ILE A 34 -10.81 -1.18 -3.05
N TYR A 35 -9.77 -0.38 -3.27
CA TYR A 35 -9.55 0.89 -2.56
C TYR A 35 -10.51 2.00 -2.98
N ASP A 36 -10.96 2.02 -4.24
CA ASP A 36 -11.94 3.00 -4.71
C ASP A 36 -13.33 2.69 -4.14
N TYR A 37 -13.67 1.39 -4.05
CA TYR A 37 -14.83 0.93 -3.30
C TYR A 37 -14.75 1.34 -1.82
N LEU A 38 -13.62 1.11 -1.14
CA LEU A 38 -13.43 1.48 0.27
C LEU A 38 -13.56 2.99 0.50
N ARG A 39 -13.02 3.83 -0.39
CA ARG A 39 -13.17 5.29 -0.33
C ARG A 39 -14.64 5.71 -0.48
N ALA A 40 -15.35 5.14 -1.44
CA ALA A 40 -16.78 5.40 -1.63
C ALA A 40 -17.61 4.94 -0.43
N HIS A 41 -17.33 3.74 0.10
CA HIS A 41 -18.05 3.17 1.23
C HIS A 41 -17.78 3.93 2.54
N ASN A 42 -16.55 4.40 2.80
CA ASN A 42 -16.27 5.26 3.95
C ASN A 42 -16.97 6.62 3.84
N ALA A 43 -16.98 7.22 2.65
CA ALA A 43 -17.67 8.48 2.41
C ALA A 43 -19.20 8.33 2.56
N GLU A 44 -19.78 7.22 2.09
CA GLU A 44 -21.20 6.90 2.27
C GLU A 44 -21.54 6.63 3.74
N ASN A 45 -20.72 5.87 4.48
CA ASN A 45 -20.96 5.63 5.91
C ASN A 45 -20.91 6.91 6.74
N ILE A 46 -19.95 7.81 6.45
CA ILE A 46 -19.85 9.11 7.12
C ILE A 46 -21.06 9.98 6.78
N ASN A 47 -21.46 10.06 5.51
CA ASN A 47 -22.66 10.79 5.11
C ASN A 47 -23.94 10.21 5.71
N GLN A 48 -24.04 8.89 5.84
CA GLN A 48 -25.22 8.23 6.41
C GLN A 48 -25.28 8.39 7.93
N ALA A 49 -24.12 8.41 8.61
CA ALA A 49 -24.03 8.75 10.04
C ALA A 49 -24.35 10.22 10.31
N LEU A 50 -23.97 11.13 9.41
CA LEU A 50 -24.34 12.57 9.49
C LEU A 50 -25.84 12.78 9.20
N ALA A 51 -26.41 12.06 8.23
CA ALA A 51 -27.84 12.10 7.91
C ALA A 51 -28.72 11.52 9.03
N ASN A 52 -28.29 10.44 9.68
CA ASN A 52 -29.00 9.87 10.83
C ASN A 52 -28.94 10.76 12.08
N GLN A 53 -27.85 11.52 12.27
CA GLN A 53 -27.78 12.53 13.32
C GLN A 53 -28.69 13.74 13.06
N SER A 54 -29.03 14.03 11.80
CA SER A 54 -29.95 15.12 11.44
C SER A 54 -31.42 14.69 11.37
N MET A 55 -31.73 13.38 11.43
CA MET A 55 -33.10 12.84 11.47
C MET A 55 -33.58 12.46 12.88
N ALA A 56 -32.71 12.45 13.90
CA ALA A 56 -33.10 12.24 15.30
C ALA A 56 -33.67 13.50 15.99
N SER A 57 -33.70 14.64 15.30
CA SER A 57 -34.26 15.92 15.80
C SER A 57 -35.21 16.55 14.80
N ALA A 58 -36.27 15.85 14.39
CA ALA A 58 -37.37 16.45 13.64
C ALA A 58 -38.70 15.67 13.79
N GLY A 59 -39.32 15.77 14.97
CA GLY A 59 -40.75 15.51 15.19
C GLY A 59 -41.48 16.84 15.46
N SER A 60 -42.32 17.25 14.51
CA SER A 60 -43.11 18.52 14.36
C SER A 60 -44.33 18.68 15.32
N PRO A 61 -45.23 19.71 15.23
CA PRO A 61 -45.19 21.04 14.57
C PRO A 61 -45.83 22.26 15.35
N THR A 62 -45.70 23.47 14.78
CA THR A 62 -46.53 24.72 14.87
C THR A 62 -46.55 25.49 16.21
N ALA A 63 -46.41 26.82 16.30
CA ALA A 63 -46.80 27.90 15.39
C ALA A 63 -45.99 29.21 15.63
N ASN A 64 -46.07 30.06 14.61
CA ASN A 64 -46.26 31.51 14.66
C ASN A 64 -45.16 32.41 14.06
N THR A 65 -45.69 33.35 13.30
CA THR A 65 -45.09 34.18 12.28
C THR A 65 -44.49 35.46 12.85
N SER A 66 -43.42 35.93 12.20
CA SER A 66 -42.97 37.33 12.06
C SER A 66 -41.51 37.52 12.48
N GLY A 67 -40.71 38.12 11.60
CA GLY A 67 -39.38 38.60 11.96
C GLY A 67 -38.43 38.69 10.78
N SER A 68 -38.53 39.79 10.04
CA SER A 68 -37.54 40.29 9.09
C SER A 68 -36.11 40.21 9.63
N SER A 69 -35.14 39.76 8.82
CA SER A 69 -33.97 40.57 8.40
C SER A 69 -32.78 39.74 7.88
N VAL A 70 -32.36 40.11 6.67
CA VAL A 70 -30.99 40.28 6.12
C VAL A 70 -29.90 39.20 6.26
N ALA A 71 -29.29 38.90 5.10
CA ALA A 71 -27.86 38.65 4.80
C ALA A 71 -27.14 37.52 5.59
N SER A 72 -26.32 36.65 5.01
CA SER A 72 -25.34 36.87 3.95
C SER A 72 -24.89 35.50 3.41
N GLY A 73 -24.52 35.48 2.13
CA GLY A 73 -24.24 34.28 1.36
C GLY A 73 -23.08 33.43 1.87
N SER A 74 -23.32 32.13 1.84
CA SER A 74 -22.39 31.04 2.06
C SER A 74 -21.30 31.02 0.98
N THR A 75 -20.06 31.41 1.33
CA THR A 75 -18.87 31.14 0.49
C THR A 75 -17.62 30.87 1.34
N ALA A 76 -17.75 30.12 2.44
CA ALA A 76 -16.59 29.72 3.27
C ALA A 76 -16.28 28.21 3.19
N ASP A 77 -17.24 27.38 2.75
CA ASP A 77 -17.12 25.92 2.84
C ASP A 77 -16.40 25.29 1.62
N SER A 78 -16.34 26.00 0.48
CA SER A 78 -15.74 25.47 -0.75
C SER A 78 -14.21 25.60 -0.83
N LEU A 79 -13.55 26.26 0.14
CA LEU A 79 -12.09 26.43 0.12
C LEU A 79 -11.35 25.37 0.97
N ALA A 80 -12.02 24.78 1.96
CA ALA A 80 -11.43 23.75 2.84
C ALA A 80 -11.30 22.38 2.16
N SER A 81 -12.17 22.07 1.20
CA SER A 81 -12.12 20.81 0.43
C SER A 81 -11.02 20.83 -0.64
N ALA A 82 -10.71 22.01 -1.21
CA ALA A 82 -9.67 22.16 -2.22
C ALA A 82 -8.23 22.12 -1.64
N THR A 83 -8.06 22.41 -0.35
CA THR A 83 -6.78 22.33 0.35
C THR A 83 -6.48 20.92 0.88
N SER A 84 -7.50 20.18 1.37
CA SER A 84 -7.30 18.80 1.84
C SER A 84 -6.98 17.81 0.71
N GLY A 85 -7.59 17.98 -0.47
CA GLY A 85 -7.28 17.16 -1.65
C GLY A 85 -5.85 17.37 -2.19
N LYS A 86 -5.31 18.60 -2.06
CA LYS A 86 -3.92 18.89 -2.41
C LYS A 86 -2.92 18.34 -1.39
N GLN A 87 -3.27 18.32 -0.10
CA GLN A 87 -2.45 17.69 0.95
C GLN A 87 -2.42 16.17 0.77
N SER A 88 -3.57 15.54 0.53
CA SER A 88 -3.68 14.10 0.26
C SER A 88 -2.88 13.67 -0.97
N TYR A 89 -2.87 14.44 -2.07
CA TYR A 89 -2.07 14.11 -3.24
C TYR A 89 -0.56 14.23 -3.01
N ALA A 90 -0.12 15.25 -2.25
CA ALA A 90 1.29 15.42 -1.91
C ALA A 90 1.79 14.29 -0.99
N GLU A 91 0.96 13.90 -0.02
CA GLU A 91 1.25 12.85 0.96
C GLU A 91 1.25 11.46 0.32
N HIS A 92 0.25 11.14 -0.52
CA HIS A 92 0.25 9.90 -1.33
C HIS A 92 1.46 9.82 -2.27
N LYS A 93 1.85 10.94 -2.91
CA LYS A 93 3.02 10.97 -3.77
C LYS A 93 4.33 10.75 -3.00
N GLU A 94 4.40 11.21 -1.75
CA GLU A 94 5.56 10.98 -0.89
C GLU A 94 5.63 9.51 -0.42
N GLN A 95 4.50 8.93 0.00
CA GLN A 95 4.40 7.51 0.36
C GLN A 95 4.80 6.62 -0.83
N GLN A 96 4.27 6.87 -2.01
CA GLN A 96 4.59 6.08 -3.21
C GLN A 96 6.07 6.21 -3.62
N LYS A 97 6.72 7.33 -3.32
CA LYS A 97 8.19 7.47 -3.50
C LYS A 97 8.97 6.64 -2.48
N LYS A 98 8.51 6.58 -1.22
CA LYS A 98 9.15 5.76 -0.18
C LYS A 98 9.04 4.28 -0.53
N ILE A 99 7.85 3.82 -0.93
CA ILE A 99 7.62 2.45 -1.43
C ILE A 99 8.57 2.14 -2.60
N ARG A 100 8.57 2.96 -3.66
CA ARG A 100 9.46 2.75 -4.82
C ARG A 100 10.96 2.72 -4.45
N LYS A 101 11.36 3.49 -3.44
CA LYS A 101 12.75 3.52 -2.98
C LYS A 101 13.10 2.24 -2.23
N ALA A 102 12.21 1.77 -1.34
CA ALA A 102 12.37 0.52 -0.62
C ALA A 102 12.36 -0.68 -1.58
N GLU A 103 11.41 -0.75 -2.52
CA GLU A 103 11.38 -1.78 -3.58
C GLU A 103 12.67 -1.80 -4.41
N LYS A 104 13.21 -0.64 -4.76
CA LYS A 104 14.46 -0.53 -5.51
C LYS A 104 15.64 -1.03 -4.68
N ALA A 105 15.66 -0.74 -3.38
CA ALA A 105 16.70 -1.23 -2.47
C ALA A 105 16.65 -2.76 -2.32
N VAL A 106 15.46 -3.34 -2.17
CA VAL A 106 15.25 -4.79 -2.14
C VAL A 106 15.75 -5.44 -3.44
N LYS A 107 15.35 -4.92 -4.61
CA LYS A 107 15.82 -5.43 -5.92
C LYS A 107 17.34 -5.32 -6.10
N GLU A 108 17.96 -4.25 -5.60
CA GLU A 108 19.41 -4.10 -5.63
C GLU A 108 20.11 -5.14 -4.74
N CYS A 109 19.56 -5.45 -3.56
CA CYS A 109 20.05 -6.52 -2.69
C CYS A 109 19.90 -7.90 -3.33
N GLU A 110 18.74 -8.21 -3.91
CA GLU A 110 18.50 -9.47 -4.64
C GLU A 110 19.52 -9.66 -5.77
N ALA A 111 19.76 -8.63 -6.57
CA ALA A 111 20.74 -8.68 -7.66
C ALA A 111 22.19 -8.86 -7.18
N LYS A 112 22.51 -8.44 -5.95
CA LYS A 112 23.82 -8.71 -5.35
C LYS A 112 23.91 -10.12 -4.80
N ILE A 113 22.86 -10.62 -4.14
CA ILE A 113 22.78 -11.99 -3.65
C ILE A 113 22.99 -12.94 -4.83
N GLU A 114 22.28 -12.76 -5.94
CA GLU A 114 22.44 -13.58 -7.15
C GLU A 114 23.90 -13.58 -7.68
N LYS A 115 24.57 -12.42 -7.66
CA LYS A 115 25.99 -12.32 -8.06
C LYS A 115 26.92 -13.04 -7.08
N LEU A 116 26.68 -12.91 -5.78
CA LEU A 116 27.46 -13.59 -4.74
C LEU A 116 27.25 -15.11 -4.83
N GLU A 117 26.02 -15.59 -5.01
CA GLU A 117 25.72 -17.01 -5.21
C GLU A 117 26.38 -17.57 -6.48
N ALA A 118 26.36 -16.81 -7.57
CA ALA A 118 27.03 -17.20 -8.81
C ALA A 118 28.55 -17.33 -8.61
N ARG A 119 29.18 -16.36 -7.94
CA ARG A 119 30.62 -16.42 -7.63
C ARG A 119 30.95 -17.52 -6.63
N LYS A 120 30.07 -17.78 -5.65
CA LYS A 120 30.22 -18.92 -4.73
C LYS A 120 30.24 -20.23 -5.50
N LYS A 121 29.29 -20.41 -6.42
CA LYS A 121 29.22 -21.61 -7.26
C LYS A 121 30.47 -21.79 -8.12
N GLU A 122 31.01 -20.71 -8.68
CA GLU A 122 32.28 -20.75 -9.42
C GLU A 122 33.45 -21.19 -8.53
N ILE A 123 33.55 -20.65 -7.30
CA ILE A 123 34.57 -21.05 -6.34
C ILE A 123 34.39 -22.51 -5.90
N ASP A 124 33.15 -22.97 -5.68
CA ASP A 124 32.83 -24.37 -5.37
C ASP A 124 33.30 -25.31 -6.50
N GLU A 125 33.05 -24.96 -7.76
CA GLU A 125 33.52 -25.71 -8.92
C GLU A 125 35.06 -25.72 -9.03
N LEU A 126 35.72 -24.63 -8.66
CA LEU A 126 37.17 -24.55 -8.62
C LEU A 126 37.77 -25.37 -7.48
N LEU A 127 37.13 -25.39 -6.30
CA LEU A 127 37.56 -26.20 -5.15
C LEU A 127 37.37 -27.70 -5.38
N MET A 128 36.41 -28.11 -6.23
CA MET A 128 36.24 -29.51 -6.65
C MET A 128 37.38 -30.03 -7.55
N LYS A 129 38.21 -29.15 -8.12
CA LYS A 129 39.35 -29.56 -8.96
C LYS A 129 40.54 -29.95 -8.06
N PRO A 130 41.16 -31.12 -8.27
CA PRO A 130 42.25 -31.61 -7.43
C PRO A 130 43.51 -30.72 -7.46
N GLU A 131 43.69 -29.90 -8.50
CA GLU A 131 44.79 -28.93 -8.61
C GLU A 131 44.64 -27.73 -7.67
N ASN A 132 43.41 -27.38 -7.31
CA ASN A 132 43.09 -26.22 -6.46
C ASN A 132 42.77 -26.63 -5.01
N ALA A 133 42.76 -27.93 -4.70
CA ALA A 133 42.40 -28.46 -3.39
C ALA A 133 43.31 -27.96 -2.24
N THR A 134 44.53 -27.53 -2.54
CA THR A 134 45.47 -26.96 -1.57
C THR A 134 45.51 -25.43 -1.57
N ASN A 135 44.70 -24.78 -2.39
CA ASN A 135 44.73 -23.32 -2.50
C ASN A 135 43.91 -22.68 -1.36
N MET A 136 44.60 -22.33 -0.28
CA MET A 136 44.02 -21.66 0.90
C MET A 136 43.38 -20.31 0.56
N GLU A 137 43.83 -19.61 -0.48
CA GLU A 137 43.26 -18.31 -0.88
C GLU A 137 41.82 -18.47 -1.39
N LEU A 138 41.53 -19.54 -2.14
CA LEU A 138 40.17 -19.84 -2.59
C LEU A 138 39.25 -20.17 -1.40
N VAL A 139 39.77 -20.87 -0.40
CA VAL A 139 39.01 -21.19 0.81
C VAL A 139 38.70 -19.92 1.61
N THR A 140 39.67 -19.01 1.75
CA THR A 140 39.43 -17.72 2.41
C THR A 140 38.41 -16.88 1.64
N GLU A 141 38.55 -16.77 0.32
CA GLU A 141 37.57 -16.06 -0.51
C GLU A 141 36.18 -16.69 -0.37
N TYR A 142 36.07 -18.02 -0.38
CA TYR A 142 34.80 -18.73 -0.17
C TYR A 142 34.16 -18.36 1.18
N THR A 143 34.94 -18.37 2.26
CA THR A 143 34.43 -18.03 3.60
C THR A 143 34.01 -16.56 3.71
N GLU A 144 34.75 -15.65 3.09
CA GLU A 144 34.39 -14.23 3.01
C GLU A 144 33.13 -14.03 2.17
N LEU A 145 32.99 -14.78 1.07
CA LEU A 145 31.81 -14.75 0.21
C LEU A 145 30.57 -15.26 0.95
N MET A 146 30.70 -16.37 1.68
CA MET A 146 29.62 -16.91 2.53
C MET A 146 29.19 -15.89 3.58
N LYS A 147 30.16 -15.25 4.26
CA LYS A 147 29.84 -14.22 5.24
C LYS A 147 29.16 -13.00 4.59
N SER A 148 29.65 -12.57 3.43
CA SER A 148 29.07 -11.45 2.68
C SER A 148 27.67 -11.77 2.16
N LEU A 149 27.42 -13.03 1.76
CA LEU A 149 26.11 -13.53 1.37
C LEU A 149 25.14 -13.48 2.56
N ASP A 150 25.56 -13.96 3.72
CA ASP A 150 24.75 -13.94 4.94
C ASP A 150 24.42 -12.48 5.35
N GLU A 151 25.39 -11.57 5.32
CA GLU A 151 25.19 -10.14 5.60
C GLU A 151 24.22 -9.47 4.60
N GLU A 152 24.32 -9.78 3.31
CA GLU A 152 23.40 -9.22 2.31
C GLU A 152 22.00 -9.85 2.39
N ASN A 153 21.89 -11.12 2.80
CA ASN A 153 20.61 -11.78 3.09
C ASN A 153 19.91 -11.15 4.31
N GLU A 154 20.65 -10.88 5.40
CA GLU A 154 20.12 -10.13 6.55
C GLU A 154 19.67 -8.72 6.14
N ARG A 155 20.47 -8.04 5.30
CA ARG A 155 20.12 -6.73 4.77
C ARG A 155 18.85 -6.78 3.91
N TRP A 156 18.71 -7.79 3.05
CA TRP A 156 17.51 -8.00 2.25
C TRP A 156 16.28 -8.22 3.15
N MET A 157 16.42 -9.03 4.22
CA MET A 157 15.36 -9.25 5.19
C MET A 157 14.89 -7.93 5.82
N LEU A 158 15.81 -7.10 6.33
CA LEU A 158 15.47 -5.81 6.93
C LEU A 158 14.81 -4.84 5.93
N LEU A 159 15.32 -4.79 4.69
CA LEU A 159 14.74 -3.94 3.65
C LEU A 159 13.36 -4.43 3.19
N SER A 160 13.13 -5.75 3.21
CA SER A 160 11.83 -6.34 2.90
C SER A 160 10.80 -6.04 4.00
N GLU A 161 11.22 -6.08 5.27
CA GLU A 161 10.39 -5.67 6.41
C GLU A 161 10.08 -4.17 6.35
N GLU A 162 11.06 -3.30 6.08
CA GLU A 162 10.83 -1.87 5.89
C GLU A 162 9.87 -1.59 4.71
N LEU A 163 9.98 -2.36 3.62
CA LEU A 163 9.04 -2.26 2.50
C LEU A 163 7.62 -2.64 2.92
N GLU A 164 7.45 -3.73 3.68
CA GLU A 164 6.15 -4.15 4.19
C GLU A 164 5.56 -3.10 5.13
N GLU A 165 6.36 -2.56 6.07
CA GLU A 165 5.93 -1.48 6.98
C GLU A 165 5.50 -0.21 6.24
N VAL A 166 6.22 0.16 5.18
CA VAL A 166 5.93 1.36 4.38
C VAL A 166 4.78 1.13 3.39
N SER A 167 4.51 -0.12 3.03
CA SER A 167 3.40 -0.52 2.16
C SER A 167 2.06 -0.66 2.91
N LYS A 168 2.10 -0.82 4.23
CA LYS A 168 0.95 -1.02 5.12
C LYS A 168 0.20 0.27 5.45
#